data_AF-A0AA86VRW7-F1
#
_entry.id   AF-A0AA86VRW7-F1
#
_cell.length_a   1.000
_cell.length_b   1.000
_cell.length_c   1.000
_cell.angle_alpha   90.00
_cell.angle_beta   90.00
_cell.angle_gamma   90.00
#
_symmetry.space_group_name_H-M   'P 1'
#
loop_
_entity.id
_entity.type
_entity.pdbx_description
1 polymer ?
#
loop_
_entity_poly.entity_id
_entity_poly.type
_entity_poly.pdbx_seq_one_letter_code
_entity_poly.pdbx_strand_id
1 'polypeptide(L)'
;MKQNQNLKKSRPYFKQDFSSGYNQISAKTQCYVLLPFGYPVDPKVDIRKRKSKKDIAPEWTGSEEVFQLINRAPSAVNKQPYQFQLKDNKIYITPKDKSTNEYMSNWLDSGIAASHALLAMNLKQVSVAQNEVIIE
;
A
#
# COMPACT_ATOMS: atom_id res chain seq x y z
N MET A 1 -36.71 48.17 -2.99
CA MET A 1 -35.92 47.02 -3.49
C MET A 1 -35.19 46.37 -2.31
N LYS A 2 -35.55 45.14 -1.96
CA LYS A 2 -34.91 44.35 -0.89
C LYS A 2 -33.73 43.59 -1.51
N GLN A 3 -32.50 43.80 -1.05
CA GLN A 3 -31.38 42.93 -1.41
C GLN A 3 -31.03 42.01 -0.24
N ASN A 4 -31.04 40.72 -0.56
CA ASN A 4 -30.85 39.59 0.32
C ASN A 4 -29.43 39.53 0.88
N GLN A 5 -29.36 39.33 2.21
CA GLN A 5 -28.17 38.90 2.93
C GLN A 5 -27.79 37.49 2.49
N ASN A 6 -26.54 37.30 2.07
CA ASN A 6 -25.96 35.96 1.89
C ASN A 6 -24.77 35.83 2.84
N LEU A 7 -25.07 35.37 4.05
CA LEU A 7 -24.10 35.04 5.10
C LEU A 7 -23.31 33.80 4.70
N LYS A 8 -22.07 33.99 4.24
CA LYS A 8 -21.08 32.91 4.17
C LYS A 8 -20.71 32.50 5.59
N LYS A 9 -21.33 31.44 6.11
CA LYS A 9 -20.91 30.76 7.33
C LYS A 9 -19.53 30.13 7.09
N SER A 10 -18.47 30.79 7.52
CA SER A 10 -17.14 30.19 7.65
C SER A 10 -17.20 29.12 8.73
N ARG A 11 -16.80 27.89 8.38
CA ARG A 11 -16.66 26.82 9.37
C ARG A 11 -15.50 27.18 10.30
N PRO A 12 -15.62 27.00 11.63
CA PRO A 12 -14.51 27.23 12.53
C PRO A 12 -13.40 26.21 12.24
N TYR A 13 -12.24 26.71 11.83
CA TYR A 13 -11.00 25.93 11.78
C TYR A 13 -10.58 25.63 13.22
N PHE A 14 -10.69 24.37 13.65
CA PHE A 14 -10.00 23.90 14.84
C PHE A 14 -8.50 23.87 14.54
N LYS A 15 -7.77 24.91 14.97
CA LYS A 15 -6.32 24.82 15.17
C LYS A 15 -6.10 24.15 16.52
N GLN A 16 -5.90 22.84 16.49
CA GLN A 16 -5.42 22.13 17.66
C GLN A 16 -3.89 22.12 17.58
N ASP A 17 -3.24 22.87 18.46
CA ASP A 17 -1.79 22.85 18.60
C ASP A 17 -1.37 21.51 19.21
N PHE A 18 -0.77 20.65 18.39
CA PHE A 18 -0.20 19.36 18.81
C PHE A 18 1.24 19.51 19.32
N SER A 19 1.67 20.69 19.75
CA SER A 19 3.09 21.01 19.97
C SER A 19 3.65 20.61 21.34
N SER A 20 2.89 19.95 22.22
CA SER A 20 3.39 19.54 23.54
C SER A 20 3.38 18.03 23.72
N GLY A 21 4.55 17.41 23.59
CA GLY A 21 4.81 16.08 24.17
C GLY A 21 5.18 14.94 23.22
N TYR A 22 5.68 15.18 22.01
CA TYR A 22 6.26 14.10 21.21
C TYR A 22 7.72 13.89 21.59
N ASN A 23 7.99 12.75 22.25
CA ASN A 23 9.34 12.19 22.31
C ASN A 23 9.89 12.15 20.88
N GLN A 24 11.03 12.78 20.67
CA GLN A 24 11.69 12.80 19.38
C GLN A 24 12.15 11.37 19.07
N ILE A 25 11.35 10.61 18.32
CA ILE A 25 11.73 9.29 17.85
C ILE A 25 12.82 9.49 16.81
N SER A 26 14.09 9.43 17.22
CA SER A 26 15.22 9.42 16.30
C SER A 26 15.39 8.03 15.72
N ALA A 27 14.54 7.62 14.79
CA ALA A 27 14.85 6.47 13.95
C ALA A 27 15.90 6.88 12.92
N LYS A 28 17.04 6.17 12.86
CA LYS A 28 18.05 6.34 11.80
C LYS A 28 17.50 6.02 10.40
N THR A 29 16.35 5.36 10.31
CA THR A 29 15.65 4.99 9.08
C THR A 29 14.52 5.98 8.78
N GLN A 30 14.72 6.83 7.76
CA GLN A 30 13.72 7.78 7.25
C GLN A 30 12.66 7.07 6.38
N CYS A 31 11.84 6.20 6.97
CA CYS A 31 10.59 5.80 6.31
C CYS A 31 9.49 5.68 7.35
N TYR A 32 8.77 6.79 7.57
CA TYR A 32 7.62 6.83 8.46
C TYR A 32 6.35 6.61 7.62
N VAL A 33 5.66 5.51 7.84
CA VAL A 33 4.30 5.28 7.35
C VAL A 33 3.37 5.21 8.55
N LEU A 34 2.39 6.10 8.57
CA LEU A 34 1.32 6.10 9.58
C LEU A 34 0.13 5.34 9.01
N LEU A 35 -0.38 4.37 9.78
CA LEU A 35 -1.55 3.58 9.44
C LEU A 35 -2.74 4.07 10.28
N PRO A 36 -3.54 5.05 9.80
CA PRO A 36 -4.75 5.44 10.51
C PRO A 36 -5.78 4.32 10.43
N PHE A 37 -6.50 4.09 11.52
CA PHE A 37 -7.60 3.14 11.60
C PHE A 37 -8.79 3.76 12.33
N GLY A 38 -10.00 3.29 12.01
CA GLY A 38 -11.25 3.82 12.55
C GLY A 38 -12.45 3.32 11.75
N TYR A 39 -13.65 3.77 12.13
CA TYR A 39 -14.87 3.42 11.41
C TYR A 39 -15.03 4.25 10.14
N PRO A 40 -15.38 3.64 8.99
CA PRO A 40 -15.63 4.39 7.77
C PRO A 40 -16.88 5.25 7.93
N VAL A 41 -16.82 6.51 7.48
CA VAL A 41 -17.98 7.41 7.47
C VAL A 41 -19.02 6.94 6.43
N ASP A 42 -18.56 6.39 5.30
CA ASP A 42 -19.40 5.76 4.28
C ASP A 42 -18.83 4.39 3.89
N PRO A 43 -19.46 3.27 4.29
CA PRO A 43 -18.96 1.93 4.03
C PRO A 43 -19.18 1.46 2.57
N LYS A 44 -19.89 2.24 1.73
CA LYS A 44 -20.28 1.80 0.38
C LYS A 44 -19.29 2.19 -0.72
N VAL A 45 -18.29 3.02 -0.42
CA VAL A 45 -17.29 3.46 -1.40
C VAL A 45 -16.18 2.41 -1.50
N ASP A 46 -16.30 1.47 -2.44
CA ASP A 46 -15.21 0.53 -2.77
C ASP A 46 -14.79 0.63 -4.25
N ILE A 47 -14.21 1.78 -4.64
CA ILE A 47 -13.63 1.96 -5.98
C ILE A 47 -12.14 1.61 -5.91
N ARG A 48 -11.79 0.35 -6.22
CA ARG A 48 -10.39 -0.08 -6.31
C ARG A 48 -9.91 -0.08 -7.76
N LYS A 49 -9.05 0.87 -8.09
CA LYS A 49 -8.29 0.82 -9.34
C LYS A 49 -7.06 -0.05 -9.11
N ARG A 50 -6.89 -1.12 -9.89
CA ARG A 50 -5.71 -2.00 -9.88
C ARG A 50 -5.19 -2.19 -11.30
N LYS A 51 -3.88 -2.44 -11.44
CA LYS A 51 -3.31 -2.77 -12.74
C LYS A 51 -3.76 -4.16 -13.15
N SER A 52 -3.72 -4.41 -14.45
CA SER A 52 -4.10 -5.71 -14.99
C SER A 52 -3.06 -6.78 -14.65
N LYS A 53 -3.47 -8.05 -14.70
CA LYS A 53 -2.55 -9.18 -14.55
C LYS A 53 -1.37 -9.11 -15.52
N LYS A 54 -1.59 -8.66 -16.76
CA LYS A 54 -0.53 -8.52 -17.77
C LYS A 54 0.55 -7.52 -17.36
N ASP A 55 0.23 -6.51 -16.55
CA ASP A 55 1.16 -5.45 -16.15
C ASP A 55 2.01 -5.80 -14.91
N ILE A 56 1.48 -6.68 -14.06
CA ILE A 56 2.05 -7.04 -12.76
C ILE A 56 2.60 -8.47 -12.76
N ALA A 57 1.89 -9.41 -13.36
CA ALA A 57 2.21 -10.84 -13.32
C ALA A 57 2.00 -11.49 -14.70
N PRO A 58 2.77 -11.08 -15.73
CA PRO A 58 2.59 -11.57 -17.10
C PRO A 58 2.74 -13.09 -17.23
N GLU A 59 3.56 -13.70 -16.37
CA GLU A 59 3.86 -15.13 -16.36
C GLU A 59 3.13 -15.88 -15.23
N TRP A 60 2.05 -15.32 -14.70
CA TRP A 60 1.32 -15.94 -13.59
C TRP A 60 0.65 -17.27 -14.02
N THR A 61 1.07 -18.36 -13.37
CA THR A 61 0.57 -19.72 -13.61
C THR A 61 -0.41 -20.22 -12.54
N GLY A 62 -0.60 -19.45 -11.46
CA GLY A 62 -1.47 -19.84 -10.34
C GLY A 62 -2.95 -19.53 -10.55
N SER A 63 -3.76 -19.83 -9.54
CA SER A 63 -5.19 -19.48 -9.51
C SER A 63 -5.40 -17.97 -9.67
N GLU A 64 -6.41 -17.59 -10.45
CA GLU A 64 -6.83 -16.19 -10.60
C GLU A 64 -7.32 -15.62 -9.26
N GLU A 65 -7.97 -16.41 -8.42
CA GLU A 65 -8.44 -15.98 -7.10
C GLU A 65 -7.26 -15.56 -6.21
N VAL A 66 -6.21 -16.38 -6.17
CA VAL A 66 -4.99 -16.09 -5.42
C VAL A 66 -4.34 -14.81 -5.94
N PHE A 67 -4.22 -14.66 -7.27
CA PHE A 67 -3.71 -13.43 -7.87
C PHE A 67 -4.53 -12.21 -7.43
N GLN A 68 -5.86 -12.29 -7.46
CA GLN A 68 -6.73 -11.18 -7.06
C GLN A 68 -6.59 -10.83 -5.58
N LEU A 69 -6.39 -11.80 -4.69
CA LEU A 69 -6.14 -11.57 -3.26
C LEU A 69 -4.82 -10.81 -3.03
N ILE A 70 -3.77 -11.18 -3.77
CA ILE A 70 -2.46 -10.52 -3.71
C ILE A 70 -2.53 -9.11 -4.31
N ASN A 71 -3.16 -8.96 -5.48
CA ASN A 71 -3.28 -7.70 -6.20
C ASN A 71 -4.13 -6.65 -5.44
N ARG A 72 -4.87 -7.06 -4.42
CA ARG A 72 -5.60 -6.14 -3.53
C ARG A 72 -4.69 -5.37 -2.58
N ALA A 73 -3.43 -5.78 -2.40
CA ALA A 73 -2.46 -5.10 -1.54
C ALA A 73 -2.43 -3.58 -1.80
N PRO A 74 -2.43 -2.75 -0.75
CA PRO A 74 -2.23 -1.32 -0.90
C PRO A 74 -0.79 -1.01 -1.31
N SER A 75 -0.60 0.12 -1.97
CA SER A 75 0.72 0.66 -2.31
C SER A 75 0.68 2.18 -2.29
N ALA A 76 1.85 2.81 -2.07
CA ALA A 76 1.97 4.25 -2.07
C ALA A 76 1.44 4.85 -3.39
N VAL A 77 0.49 5.78 -3.29
CA VAL A 77 -0.18 6.42 -4.45
C VAL A 77 -0.78 5.39 -5.42
N ASN A 78 -1.13 4.19 -4.93
CA ASN A 78 -1.63 3.06 -5.73
C ASN A 78 -0.70 2.67 -6.90
N LYS A 79 0.61 2.96 -6.78
CA LYS A 79 1.61 2.76 -7.84
C LYS A 79 1.77 1.30 -8.24
N GLN A 80 1.54 0.35 -7.32
CA GLN A 80 1.85 -1.08 -7.49
C GLN A 80 3.25 -1.27 -8.12
N PRO A 81 4.32 -0.86 -7.42
CA PRO A 81 5.68 -0.80 -7.96
C PRO A 81 6.40 -2.16 -7.85
N TYR A 82 5.71 -3.24 -8.19
CA TYR A 82 6.24 -4.61 -8.08
C TYR A 82 5.74 -5.49 -9.22
N GLN A 83 6.38 -6.63 -9.40
CA GLN A 83 5.95 -7.72 -10.27
C GLN A 83 5.85 -9.02 -9.48
N PHE A 84 4.97 -9.91 -9.92
CA PHE A 84 4.80 -11.24 -9.35
C PHE A 84 5.16 -12.33 -10.35
N GLN A 85 5.81 -13.38 -9.86
CA GLN A 85 5.98 -14.64 -10.57
C GLN A 85 5.65 -15.78 -9.61
N LEU A 86 4.92 -16.79 -10.10
CA LEU A 86 4.72 -18.05 -9.37
C LEU A 86 5.57 -19.11 -10.05
N LYS A 87 6.51 -19.70 -9.30
CA LYS A 87 7.39 -20.75 -9.79
C LYS A 87 7.68 -21.72 -8.67
N ASP A 88 7.63 -23.03 -8.95
CA ASP A 88 7.93 -24.09 -7.98
C ASP A 88 7.15 -23.96 -6.66
N ASN A 89 5.88 -23.55 -6.75
CA ASN A 89 4.99 -23.25 -5.62
C ASN A 89 5.46 -22.12 -4.70
N LYS A 90 6.39 -21.28 -5.18
CA LYS A 90 6.89 -20.09 -4.50
C LYS A 90 6.45 -18.83 -5.24
N ILE A 91 6.10 -17.79 -4.49
CA ILE A 91 5.84 -16.46 -5.06
C ILE A 91 7.12 -15.64 -4.96
N TYR A 92 7.53 -15.11 -6.11
CA TYR A 92 8.61 -14.13 -6.23
C TYR A 92 7.99 -12.76 -6.44
N ILE A 93 8.36 -11.80 -5.61
CA ILE A 93 7.92 -10.41 -5.69
C ILE A 93 9.14 -9.54 -5.93
N THR A 94 9.22 -8.97 -7.13
CA THR A 94 10.33 -8.12 -7.54
C THR A 94 9.88 -6.65 -7.49
N PRO A 95 10.44 -5.81 -6.61
CA PRO A 95 10.22 -4.37 -6.66
C PRO A 95 10.72 -3.81 -8.00
N LYS A 96 9.96 -2.92 -8.62
CA LYS A 96 10.39 -2.22 -9.83
C LYS A 96 11.44 -1.19 -9.44
N ASP A 97 12.63 -1.33 -10.00
CA ASP A 97 13.73 -0.41 -9.72
C ASP A 97 13.46 0.94 -10.37
N LYS A 98 13.37 1.97 -9.53
CA LYS A 98 13.48 3.38 -9.90
C LYS A 98 14.28 4.05 -8.79
N SER A 99 15.19 4.95 -9.19
CA SER A 99 16.02 5.86 -8.38
C SER A 99 16.05 5.66 -6.86
N THR A 100 17.22 5.72 -6.24
CA THR A 100 17.48 5.60 -4.78
C THR A 100 16.38 6.10 -3.81
N ASN A 101 15.69 7.22 -4.10
CA ASN A 101 14.59 7.73 -3.26
C ASN A 101 13.29 6.91 -3.30
N GLU A 102 12.97 6.25 -4.41
CA GLU A 102 11.77 5.38 -4.54
C GLU A 102 12.06 3.93 -4.10
N TYR A 103 13.33 3.55 -4.00
CA TYR A 103 13.77 2.19 -3.68
C TYR A 103 13.17 1.71 -2.35
N MET A 104 13.32 2.46 -1.26
CA MET A 104 12.79 2.08 0.05
C MET A 104 11.26 1.95 0.06
N SER A 105 10.54 2.85 -0.62
CA SER A 105 9.08 2.78 -0.69
C SER A 105 8.59 1.59 -1.50
N ASN A 106 9.29 1.23 -2.58
CA ASN A 106 8.92 0.10 -3.42
C ASN A 106 9.14 -1.23 -2.68
N TRP A 107 10.20 -1.33 -1.87
CA TRP A 107 10.41 -2.48 -0.99
C TRP A 107 9.34 -2.60 0.10
N LEU A 108 8.92 -1.48 0.70
CA LEU A 108 7.82 -1.49 1.65
C LEU A 108 6.53 -1.97 1.01
N ASP A 109 6.17 -1.43 -0.16
CA ASP A 109 4.98 -1.84 -0.92
C ASP A 109 5.05 -3.33 -1.31
N SER A 110 6.24 -3.84 -1.69
CA SER A 110 6.46 -5.26 -1.96
C SER A 110 6.31 -6.13 -0.71
N GLY A 111 6.75 -5.67 0.46
CA GLY A 111 6.54 -6.38 1.73
C GLY A 111 5.06 -6.46 2.14
N ILE A 112 4.30 -5.41 1.86
CA ILE A 112 2.83 -5.43 2.03
C ILE A 112 2.20 -6.46 1.08
N ALA A 113 2.60 -6.47 -0.19
CA ALA A 113 2.14 -7.47 -1.15
C ALA A 113 2.54 -8.90 -0.74
N ALA A 114 3.73 -9.09 -0.16
CA ALA A 114 4.19 -10.36 0.36
C ALA A 114 3.33 -10.87 1.51
N SER A 115 2.92 -9.97 2.41
CA SER A 115 2.01 -10.29 3.51
C SER A 115 0.66 -10.80 2.99
N HIS A 116 0.14 -10.23 1.91
CA HIS A 116 -1.08 -10.74 1.26
C HIS A 116 -0.86 -12.12 0.63
N ALA A 117 0.26 -12.34 -0.03
CA ALA A 117 0.59 -13.61 -0.66
C ALA A 117 0.76 -14.75 0.35
N LEU A 118 1.43 -14.50 1.48
CA LEU A 118 1.49 -15.44 2.61
C LEU A 118 0.11 -15.92 3.03
N LEU A 119 -0.82 -14.98 3.25
CA LEU A 119 -2.18 -15.28 3.69
C LEU A 119 -3.00 -15.98 2.60
N ALA A 120 -2.87 -15.53 1.35
CA ALA A 120 -3.64 -16.06 0.22
C ALA A 120 -3.27 -17.51 -0.13
N MET A 121 -2.00 -17.89 0.05
CA MET A 121 -1.51 -19.24 -0.24
C MET A 121 -1.29 -20.09 1.02
N ASN A 122 -1.56 -19.55 2.22
CA ASN A 122 -1.30 -20.21 3.50
C ASN A 122 0.17 -20.68 3.63
N LEU A 123 1.09 -19.86 3.13
CA LEU A 123 2.54 -20.07 3.20
C LEU A 123 3.06 -19.55 4.55
N LYS A 124 4.26 -19.99 4.95
CA LYS A 124 4.76 -19.78 6.32
C LYS A 124 6.06 -19.00 6.40
N GLN A 125 6.77 -18.88 5.28
CA GLN A 125 8.10 -18.32 5.25
C GLN A 125 8.20 -17.20 4.23
N VAL A 126 8.92 -16.16 4.62
CA VAL A 126 9.36 -15.09 3.73
C VAL A 126 10.87 -15.03 3.80
N SER A 127 11.51 -15.00 2.64
CA SER A 127 12.93 -14.68 2.51
C SER A 127 13.11 -13.47 1.61
N VAL A 128 14.20 -12.74 1.82
CA VAL A 128 14.57 -11.58 0.99
C VAL A 128 15.91 -11.90 0.35
N ALA A 129 15.92 -11.98 -0.97
CA ALA A 129 17.13 -12.03 -1.78
C ALA A 129 17.45 -10.64 -2.32
N GLN A 130 18.59 -10.51 -3.00
CA GLN A 130 19.17 -9.21 -3.37
C GLN A 130 18.20 -8.25 -4.06
N ASN A 131 17.26 -8.78 -4.89
CA ASN A 131 16.30 -7.98 -5.66
C ASN A 131 14.85 -8.46 -5.54
N GLU A 132 14.53 -9.38 -4.61
CA GLU A 132 13.21 -9.99 -4.56
C GLU A 132 12.82 -10.46 -3.16
N VAL A 133 11.51 -10.50 -2.92
CA VAL A 133 10.90 -11.17 -1.78
C VAL A 133 10.36 -12.52 -2.25
N ILE A 134 10.76 -13.60 -1.59
CA ILE A 134 10.37 -14.97 -1.93
C ILE A 134 9.49 -15.51 -0.81
N ILE A 135 8.40 -16.18 -1.17
CA ILE A 135 7.39 -16.68 -0.23
C ILE A 135 7.22 -18.18 -0.41
N GLU A 136 7.33 -18.93 0.69
CA GLU A 136 7.40 -20.40 0.74
C GLU A 136 6.55 -21.02 1.87
#